data_AF-A0A1Q7GTH9-F1
#
_entry.id   AF-A0A1Q7GTH9-F1
#
_cell.length_a   1.000
_cell.length_b   1.000
_cell.length_c   1.000
_cell.angle_alpha   90.00
_cell.angle_beta   90.00
_cell.angle_gamma   90.00
#
_symmetry.space_group_name_H-M   'P 1'
#
loop_
_entity.id
_entity.type
_entity.pdbx_description
1 polymer ?
#
loop_
_entity_poly.entity_id
_entity_poly.type
_entity_poly.pdbx_seq_one_letter_code
_entity_poly.pdbx_strand_id
1 'polypeptide(L)'
;MVENDALGLPVVDALDLPDPVSRPLQPGALMRTRDGDWHRLPRFFFEVDSWQTALTTQLTAHFGLWELMDVDLHEAASLRMFPRYVPCAVTSLAAALEVFRLEVGATVRIAANGGYRSPTHRGSRSGSPHCWGTAANIYAIGGEPLDTEEQIGRYAAVARRLLPFGWVRPYGHDAGHADDHLHIDLGYATMVPNGISEEDDEADQARRLDDRSSGTSGVRP
;
A
#
# COMPACT_ATOMS: atom_id res chain seq x y z
N MET A 1 2.11 -4.20 -21.25
CA MET A 1 2.66 -3.07 -20.47
C MET A 1 2.05 -1.79 -21.03
N VAL A 2 1.27 -1.10 -20.21
CA VAL A 2 0.65 0.19 -20.56
C VAL A 2 1.44 1.26 -19.82
N GLU A 3 1.72 2.40 -20.44
CA GLU A 3 2.39 3.50 -19.75
C GLU A 3 1.36 4.41 -19.08
N ASN A 4 1.64 4.89 -17.88
CA ASN A 4 0.86 5.96 -17.27
C ASN A 4 1.39 7.30 -17.78
N ASP A 5 0.72 7.89 -18.78
CA ASP A 5 1.15 9.14 -19.43
C ASP A 5 1.41 10.30 -18.46
N ALA A 6 0.69 10.35 -17.33
CA ALA A 6 0.83 11.42 -16.35
C ALA A 6 2.11 11.27 -15.49
N LEU A 7 2.52 10.03 -15.21
CA LEU A 7 3.67 9.74 -14.35
C LEU A 7 4.92 9.32 -15.13
N GLY A 8 4.78 8.97 -16.41
CA GLY A 8 5.85 8.40 -17.23
C GLY A 8 6.37 7.06 -16.68
N LEU A 9 5.49 6.28 -16.05
CA LEU A 9 5.84 4.99 -15.45
C LEU A 9 5.12 3.84 -16.17
N PRO A 10 5.83 2.72 -16.45
CA PRO A 10 5.16 1.51 -16.90
C PRO A 10 4.21 0.98 -15.84
N VAL A 11 3.03 0.57 -16.28
CA VAL A 11 2.06 -0.21 -15.52
C VAL A 11 2.18 -1.66 -15.95
N VAL A 12 2.38 -2.52 -14.95
CA VAL A 12 2.49 -3.96 -15.13
C VAL A 12 1.35 -4.67 -14.41
N ASP A 13 0.89 -5.75 -15.05
CA ASP A 13 0.13 -6.78 -14.36
C ASP A 13 1.13 -7.69 -13.64
N ALA A 14 1.04 -7.77 -12.32
CA ALA A 14 1.97 -8.57 -11.55
C ALA A 14 1.76 -10.08 -11.71
N LEU A 15 0.65 -10.54 -12.32
CA LEU A 15 0.50 -11.94 -12.73
C LEU A 15 1.48 -12.33 -13.85
N ASP A 16 1.88 -11.38 -14.70
CA ASP A 16 2.82 -11.60 -15.80
C ASP A 16 4.28 -11.50 -15.37
N LEU A 17 4.55 -11.11 -14.12
CA LEU A 17 5.91 -10.97 -13.60
C LEU A 17 6.52 -12.34 -13.29
N PRO A 18 7.85 -12.50 -13.46
CA PRO A 18 8.53 -13.74 -13.10
C PRO A 18 8.29 -14.13 -11.64
N ASP A 19 8.16 -15.44 -11.38
CA ASP A 19 7.94 -16.03 -10.05
C ASP A 19 8.74 -15.40 -8.89
N PRO A 20 10.05 -15.09 -9.03
CA PRO A 20 10.79 -14.44 -7.95
C PRO A 20 10.20 -13.10 -7.50
N VAL A 21 9.49 -12.40 -8.38
CA VAL A 21 8.87 -11.09 -8.15
C VAL A 21 7.38 -11.22 -7.88
N SER A 22 6.63 -12.00 -8.67
CA SER A 22 5.18 -12.14 -8.51
C SER A 22 4.80 -12.84 -7.20
N ARG A 23 5.54 -13.88 -6.79
CA ARG A 23 5.27 -14.61 -5.53
C ARG A 23 5.28 -13.71 -4.28
N PRO A 24 6.27 -12.84 -4.04
CA PRO A 24 6.25 -11.95 -2.88
C PRO A 24 5.20 -10.83 -2.98
N LEU A 25 4.79 -10.43 -4.19
CA LEU A 25 3.72 -9.45 -4.40
C LEU A 25 2.32 -10.03 -4.24
N GLN A 26 2.15 -11.35 -4.39
CA GLN A 26 0.87 -12.06 -4.26
C GLN A 26 -0.29 -11.39 -5.04
N PRO A 27 -0.12 -11.09 -6.34
CA PRO A 27 -1.08 -10.30 -7.10
C PRO A 27 -2.48 -10.91 -7.08
N GLY A 28 -3.47 -10.09 -6.73
CA GLY A 28 -4.88 -10.49 -6.69
C GLY A 28 -5.24 -11.53 -5.61
N ALA A 29 -4.28 -11.99 -4.80
CA ALA A 29 -4.54 -13.02 -3.80
C ALA A 29 -5.45 -12.48 -2.68
N LEU A 30 -6.25 -13.37 -2.09
CA LEU A 30 -7.03 -13.04 -0.91
C LEU A 30 -6.13 -13.03 0.33
N MET A 31 -6.13 -11.91 1.04
CA MET A 31 -5.43 -11.75 2.30
C MET A 31 -6.41 -11.46 3.43
N ARG A 32 -6.22 -12.14 4.55
CA ARG A 32 -7.04 -11.97 5.75
C ARG A 32 -6.55 -10.77 6.56
N THR A 33 -7.45 -9.88 6.92
CA THR A 33 -7.16 -8.67 7.70
C THR A 33 -7.15 -8.98 9.20
N ARG A 34 -6.69 -8.00 9.99
CA ARG A 34 -6.74 -8.06 11.46
C ARG A 34 -8.15 -8.33 11.98
N ASP A 35 -9.15 -7.73 11.35
CA ASP A 35 -10.54 -7.79 11.81
C ASP A 35 -11.25 -9.09 11.35
N GLY A 36 -10.54 -9.93 10.59
CA GLY A 36 -10.96 -11.27 10.21
C GLY A 36 -11.54 -11.38 8.80
N ASP A 37 -11.74 -10.24 8.13
CA ASP A 37 -12.26 -10.13 6.77
C ASP A 37 -11.22 -10.48 5.70
N TRP A 38 -11.69 -10.72 4.48
CA TRP A 38 -10.84 -11.08 3.34
C TRP A 38 -10.92 -10.02 2.26
N HIS A 39 -9.77 -9.54 1.81
CA HIS A 39 -9.67 -8.56 0.73
C HIS A 39 -8.65 -9.04 -0.31
N ARG A 40 -8.87 -8.67 -1.58
CA ARG A 40 -7.92 -8.96 -2.66
C ARG A 40 -6.78 -7.97 -2.64
N LEU A 41 -5.56 -8.47 -2.73
CA LEU A 41 -4.35 -7.66 -2.89
C LEU A 41 -4.30 -6.99 -4.27
N PRO A 42 -3.52 -5.90 -4.42
CA PRO A 42 -3.31 -5.27 -5.72
C PRO A 42 -2.77 -6.25 -6.76
N ARG A 43 -3.24 -6.12 -8.01
CA ARG A 43 -2.74 -6.83 -9.19
C ARG A 43 -1.87 -5.94 -10.07
N PHE A 44 -2.20 -4.66 -10.16
CA PHE A 44 -1.52 -3.71 -11.04
C PHE A 44 -0.56 -2.80 -10.27
N PHE A 45 0.66 -2.69 -10.78
CA PHE A 45 1.76 -1.97 -10.14
C PHE A 45 2.41 -1.03 -11.13
N PHE A 46 2.91 0.11 -10.63
CA PHE A 46 3.92 0.88 -11.33
C PHE A 46 5.26 0.16 -11.22
N GLU A 47 5.95 0.00 -12.34
CA GLU A 47 7.34 -0.43 -12.40
C GLU A 47 8.25 0.80 -12.25
N VAL A 48 9.12 0.76 -11.26
CA VAL A 48 10.10 1.81 -10.97
C VAL A 48 11.46 1.23 -11.26
N ASP A 49 12.21 1.77 -12.20
CA ASP A 49 13.48 1.20 -12.68
C ASP A 49 14.72 1.67 -11.91
N SER A 50 14.61 2.76 -11.15
CA SER A 50 15.74 3.35 -10.44
C SER A 50 15.31 4.29 -9.31
N TRP A 51 16.27 4.60 -8.43
CA TRP A 51 16.09 5.66 -7.42
C TRP A 51 15.88 7.03 -8.05
N GLN A 52 16.55 7.31 -9.17
CA GLN A 52 16.39 8.59 -9.86
C GLN A 52 14.94 8.77 -10.30
N THR A 53 14.36 7.73 -10.91
CA THR A 53 12.95 7.70 -11.29
C THR A 53 12.04 7.93 -10.09
N ALA A 54 12.22 7.17 -9.00
CA ALA A 54 11.44 7.34 -7.78
C ALA A 54 11.50 8.76 -7.19
N LEU A 55 12.67 9.40 -7.22
CA LEU A 55 12.90 10.75 -6.71
C LEU A 55 12.28 11.82 -7.61
N THR A 56 12.26 11.62 -8.92
CA THR A 56 11.73 12.60 -9.88
C THR A 56 10.24 12.45 -10.16
N THR A 57 9.66 11.27 -9.96
CA THR A 57 8.23 11.05 -10.15
C THR A 57 7.45 11.70 -9.01
N GLN A 58 6.74 12.78 -9.33
CA GLN A 58 5.79 13.43 -8.44
C GLN A 58 4.41 12.78 -8.58
N LEU A 59 3.84 12.31 -7.46
CA LEU A 59 2.47 11.80 -7.43
C LEU A 59 1.45 12.93 -7.23
N THR A 60 1.84 13.94 -6.45
CA THR A 60 1.13 15.22 -6.30
C THR A 60 2.13 16.36 -6.25
N ALA A 61 1.68 17.60 -6.03
CA ALA A 61 2.56 18.75 -5.94
C ALA A 61 3.57 18.67 -4.77
N HIS A 62 3.25 17.91 -3.72
CA HIS A 62 4.07 17.85 -2.50
C HIS A 62 4.48 16.44 -2.06
N PHE A 63 4.08 15.40 -2.79
CA PHE A 63 4.45 14.02 -2.48
C PHE A 63 5.05 13.34 -3.71
N GLY A 64 6.31 12.93 -3.57
CA GLY A 64 7.02 12.09 -4.54
C GLY A 64 6.78 10.61 -4.31
N LEU A 65 6.99 9.80 -5.36
CA LEU A 65 6.83 8.34 -5.26
C LEU A 65 7.78 7.71 -4.24
N TRP A 66 9.01 8.21 -4.15
CA TRP A 66 10.02 7.71 -3.20
C TRP A 66 9.58 7.78 -1.74
N GLU A 67 8.70 8.73 -1.38
CA GLU A 67 8.20 8.90 0.00
C GLU A 67 7.21 7.80 0.41
N LEU A 68 6.59 7.16 -0.58
CA LEU A 68 5.56 6.15 -0.38
C LEU A 68 6.03 4.73 -0.75
N MET A 69 7.28 4.56 -1.15
CA MET A 69 7.87 3.27 -1.51
C MET A 69 8.70 2.71 -0.34
N ASP A 70 8.65 1.39 -0.11
CA ASP A 70 9.51 0.74 0.88
C ASP A 70 10.98 0.79 0.47
N VAL A 71 11.88 0.91 1.45
CA VAL A 71 13.32 1.04 1.20
C VAL A 71 14.19 0.08 2.02
N ASP A 72 13.59 -0.84 2.79
CA ASP A 72 14.33 -1.55 3.83
C ASP A 72 14.77 -3.01 3.54
N LEU A 73 15.47 -3.58 4.53
CA LEU A 73 16.03 -4.93 4.50
C LEU A 73 15.02 -6.01 4.94
N HIS A 74 13.81 -5.62 5.33
CA HIS A 74 12.73 -6.51 5.73
C HIS A 74 11.88 -6.98 4.55
N GLU A 75 12.04 -6.32 3.40
CA GLU A 75 11.46 -6.70 2.12
C GLU A 75 12.10 -7.95 1.50
N ALA A 76 11.35 -8.66 0.65
CA ALA A 76 11.84 -9.84 -0.06
C ALA A 76 13.07 -9.51 -0.92
N ALA A 77 14.04 -10.42 -1.01
CA ALA A 77 15.31 -10.17 -1.70
C ALA A 77 15.14 -9.72 -3.16
N SER A 78 14.18 -10.30 -3.87
CA SER A 78 13.81 -9.95 -5.25
C SER A 78 13.17 -8.57 -5.38
N LEU A 79 12.50 -8.06 -4.35
CA LEU A 79 11.85 -6.75 -4.35
C LEU A 79 12.74 -5.61 -3.83
N ARG A 80 13.91 -5.94 -3.26
CA ARG A 80 14.89 -4.94 -2.81
C ARG A 80 15.72 -4.34 -3.96
N MET A 81 15.76 -5.02 -5.10
CA MET A 81 16.47 -4.58 -6.29
C MET A 81 15.51 -3.91 -7.27
N PHE A 82 16.04 -3.01 -8.11
CA PHE A 82 15.26 -2.49 -9.23
C PHE A 82 15.17 -3.53 -10.37
N PRO A 83 14.05 -3.59 -11.09
CA PRO A 83 12.85 -2.76 -10.92
C PRO A 83 12.07 -3.07 -9.63
N ARG A 84 11.54 -2.02 -9.00
CA ARG A 84 10.64 -2.09 -7.83
C ARG A 84 9.21 -1.86 -8.27
N TYR A 85 8.27 -2.39 -7.50
CA TYR A 85 6.86 -2.41 -7.86
C TYR A 85 6.03 -1.76 -6.76
N VAL A 86 5.23 -0.76 -7.11
CA VAL A 86 4.36 -0.03 -6.16
C VAL A 86 2.91 -0.10 -6.66
N PRO A 87 1.93 -0.48 -5.82
CA PRO A 87 0.53 -0.57 -6.24
C PRO A 87 0.02 0.73 -6.85
N CYS A 88 -0.77 0.65 -7.92
CA CYS A 88 -1.30 1.85 -8.58
C CYS A 88 -2.16 2.74 -7.65
N ALA A 89 -2.79 2.12 -6.64
CA ALA A 89 -3.59 2.79 -5.62
C ALA A 89 -2.80 3.80 -4.75
N VAL A 90 -1.46 3.77 -4.79
CA VAL A 90 -0.60 4.76 -4.12
C VAL A 90 -0.92 6.20 -4.55
N THR A 91 -1.41 6.40 -5.77
CA THR A 91 -1.86 7.71 -6.27
C THR A 91 -3.05 8.26 -5.50
N SER A 92 -3.99 7.42 -5.08
CA SER A 92 -5.13 7.83 -4.25
C SER A 92 -4.68 8.21 -2.84
N LEU A 93 -3.71 7.48 -2.27
CA LEU A 93 -3.10 7.86 -1.01
C LEU A 93 -2.40 9.21 -1.11
N ALA A 94 -1.56 9.41 -2.14
CA ALA A 94 -0.87 10.68 -2.36
C ALA A 94 -1.85 11.85 -2.51
N ALA A 95 -2.96 11.66 -3.24
CA ALA A 95 -4.00 12.68 -3.37
C ALA A 95 -4.68 13.00 -2.02
N ALA A 96 -4.98 11.99 -1.19
CA ALA A 96 -5.54 12.22 0.15
C ALA A 96 -4.56 12.95 1.07
N LEU A 97 -3.27 12.58 1.02
CA LEU A 97 -2.20 13.25 1.76
C LEU A 97 -2.00 14.70 1.31
N GLU A 98 -2.16 14.97 0.01
CA GLU A 98 -2.12 16.32 -0.54
C GLU A 98 -3.22 17.20 0.06
N VAL A 99 -4.47 16.72 0.09
CA VAL A 99 -5.58 17.44 0.73
C VAL A 99 -5.29 17.67 2.22
N PHE A 100 -4.81 16.64 2.92
CA PHE A 100 -4.46 16.76 4.33
C PHE A 100 -3.35 17.79 4.57
N ARG A 101 -2.29 17.76 3.76
CA ARG A 101 -1.18 18.71 3.83
C ARG A 101 -1.65 20.14 3.59
N LEU A 102 -2.51 20.37 2.60
CA LEU A 102 -3.05 21.69 2.28
C LEU A 102 -3.87 22.25 3.45
N GLU A 103 -4.70 21.43 4.11
CA GLU A 103 -5.47 21.86 5.28
C GLU A 103 -4.57 22.17 6.48
N VAL A 104 -3.57 21.33 6.73
CA VAL A 104 -2.63 21.52 7.83
C VAL A 104 -1.72 22.74 7.60
N GLY A 105 -1.48 23.12 6.34
CA GLY A 105 -0.69 24.29 5.98
C GLY A 105 0.80 24.14 6.25
N ALA A 106 1.31 22.92 6.40
CA ALA A 106 2.71 22.62 6.69
C ALA A 106 3.17 21.33 5.99
N THR A 107 4.49 21.13 5.90
CA THR A 107 5.07 19.88 5.37
C THR A 107 4.62 18.68 6.18
N VAL A 108 4.23 17.60 5.52
CA VAL A 108 3.88 16.32 6.14
C VAL A 108 5.01 15.34 5.84
N ARG A 109 5.68 14.81 6.87
CA ARG A 109 6.81 13.89 6.69
C ARG A 109 6.42 12.44 6.94
N ILE A 110 6.59 11.61 5.92
CA ILE A 110 6.31 10.18 5.97
C ILE A 110 7.52 9.44 6.55
N ALA A 111 7.27 8.51 7.47
CA ALA A 111 8.32 7.72 8.10
C ALA A 111 9.03 6.85 7.06
N ALA A 112 10.31 6.53 7.29
CA ALA A 112 10.98 5.51 6.49
C ALA A 112 10.18 4.20 6.62
N ASN A 113 9.82 3.60 5.48
CA ASN A 113 8.94 2.42 5.38
C ASN A 113 7.52 2.69 5.90
N GLY A 114 7.14 3.96 6.02
CA GLY A 114 5.81 4.39 6.43
C GLY A 114 4.78 4.30 5.31
N GLY A 115 5.17 4.05 4.06
CA GLY A 115 4.29 3.93 2.90
C GLY A 115 3.95 2.48 2.53
N TYR A 116 3.98 2.15 1.24
CA TYR A 116 3.77 0.79 0.72
C TYR A 116 4.80 -0.19 1.30
N ARG A 117 4.34 -1.43 1.56
CA ARG A 117 5.16 -2.59 1.94
C ARG A 117 4.61 -3.81 1.23
N SER A 118 5.44 -4.74 0.76
CA SER A 118 4.87 -5.92 0.09
C SER A 118 4.10 -6.83 1.07
N PRO A 119 3.21 -7.70 0.55
CA PRO A 119 2.55 -8.74 1.36
C PRO A 119 3.50 -9.66 2.12
N THR A 120 4.73 -9.84 1.64
CA THR A 120 5.75 -10.70 2.28
C THR A 120 6.77 -9.94 3.12
N HIS A 121 6.70 -8.61 3.14
CA HIS A 121 7.53 -7.79 4.01
C HIS A 121 7.38 -8.22 5.47
N ARG A 122 8.48 -8.39 6.21
CA ARG A 122 8.44 -8.97 7.58
C ARG A 122 7.68 -8.11 8.59
N GLY A 123 7.55 -6.81 8.34
CA GLY A 123 6.71 -5.89 9.12
C GLY A 123 5.24 -5.88 8.70
N SER A 124 4.87 -6.50 7.58
CA SER A 124 3.47 -6.65 7.17
C SER A 124 2.83 -7.73 8.03
N ARG A 125 1.91 -7.31 8.90
CA ARG A 125 1.11 -8.21 9.75
C ARG A 125 -0.36 -8.11 9.34
N SER A 126 -1.04 -9.26 9.33
CA SER A 126 -2.50 -9.37 9.31
C SER A 126 -3.23 -8.48 8.30
N GLY A 127 -2.88 -8.56 7.00
CA GLY A 127 -3.61 -7.82 5.97
C GLY A 127 -3.57 -6.31 6.17
N SER A 128 -2.40 -5.76 6.54
CA SER A 128 -2.24 -4.31 6.71
C SER A 128 -2.53 -3.56 5.41
N PRO A 129 -3.24 -2.41 5.45
CA PRO A 129 -3.44 -1.56 4.27
C PRO A 129 -2.14 -1.03 3.64
N HIS A 130 -0.99 -1.10 4.33
CA HIS A 130 0.32 -0.89 3.70
C HIS A 130 0.56 -1.85 2.52
N CYS A 131 0.01 -3.07 2.54
CA CYS A 131 0.07 -4.03 1.43
C CYS A 131 -0.71 -3.58 0.18
N TRP A 132 -1.61 -2.63 0.33
CA TRP A 132 -2.39 -2.04 -0.77
C TRP A 132 -1.78 -0.74 -1.31
N GLY A 133 -0.74 -0.22 -0.66
CA GLY A 133 -0.20 1.11 -0.99
C GLY A 133 -1.14 2.24 -0.59
N THR A 134 -2.07 1.98 0.33
CA THR A 134 -3.14 2.90 0.73
C THR A 134 -3.00 3.40 2.17
N ALA A 135 -1.86 3.15 2.82
CA ALA A 135 -1.56 3.62 4.17
C ALA A 135 -0.24 4.39 4.24
N ALA A 136 -0.22 5.39 5.12
CA ALA A 136 0.95 6.19 5.45
C ALA A 136 1.13 6.34 6.98
N ASN A 137 2.37 6.21 7.44
CA ASN A 137 2.80 6.61 8.78
C ASN A 137 3.50 7.96 8.70
N ILE A 138 2.93 8.98 9.32
CA ILE A 138 3.45 10.35 9.36
C ILE A 138 4.11 10.55 10.72
N TYR A 139 5.42 10.83 10.75
CA TYR A 139 6.15 10.99 12.01
C TYR A 139 6.35 12.46 12.41
N ALA A 140 6.15 13.40 11.47
CA ALA A 140 6.31 14.82 11.75
C ALA A 140 5.46 15.68 10.83
N ILE A 141 5.02 16.83 11.34
CA ILE A 141 4.33 17.87 10.58
C ILE A 141 5.01 19.22 10.84
N GLY A 142 5.36 19.94 9.77
CA GLY A 142 6.11 21.19 9.87
C GLY A 142 7.50 20.97 10.48
N GLY A 143 7.76 21.49 11.68
CA GLY A 143 8.97 21.22 12.46
C GLY A 143 8.74 20.27 13.64
N GLU A 144 7.52 19.76 13.80
CA GLU A 144 7.05 19.12 15.03
C GLU A 144 6.98 17.59 14.84
N PRO A 145 7.72 16.80 15.64
CA PRO A 145 7.54 15.35 15.69
C PRO A 145 6.17 15.00 16.29
N LEU A 146 5.62 13.85 15.89
CA LEU A 146 4.34 13.34 16.39
C LEU A 146 4.59 12.21 17.39
N ASP A 147 5.02 12.56 18.62
CA ASP A 147 5.43 11.60 19.66
C ASP A 147 4.64 11.74 20.97
N THR A 148 3.55 12.53 20.95
CA THR A 148 2.63 12.69 22.08
C THR A 148 1.17 12.53 21.66
N GLU A 149 0.33 12.14 22.63
CA GLU A 149 -1.13 12.03 22.45
C GLU A 149 -1.75 13.33 21.94
N GLU A 150 -1.33 14.47 22.48
CA GLU A 150 -1.86 15.78 22.09
C GLU A 150 -1.57 16.10 20.62
N GLN A 151 -0.33 15.89 20.17
CA GLN A 151 0.09 16.15 18.80
C GLN A 151 -0.59 15.21 17.81
N ILE A 152 -0.56 13.91 18.10
CA ILE A 152 -1.19 12.89 17.25
C ILE A 152 -2.70 13.14 17.21
N GLY A 153 -3.34 13.38 18.36
CA GLY A 153 -4.77 13.66 18.48
C GLY A 153 -5.21 14.88 17.68
N ARG A 154 -4.46 15.98 17.74
CA ARG A 154 -4.73 17.22 16.97
C ARG A 154 -4.84 16.92 15.47
N TYR A 155 -3.85 16.23 14.91
CA TYR A 155 -3.80 15.97 13.48
C TYR A 155 -4.70 14.81 13.05
N ALA A 156 -4.94 13.83 13.93
CA ALA A 156 -5.94 12.80 13.73
C ALA A 156 -7.35 13.39 13.58
N ALA A 157 -7.69 14.41 14.37
CA ALA A 157 -8.97 15.10 14.26
C ALA A 157 -9.13 15.81 12.90
N VAL A 158 -8.06 16.42 12.39
CA VAL A 158 -8.04 17.03 11.05
C VAL A 158 -8.24 15.96 9.98
N ALA A 159 -7.46 14.88 10.02
CA ALA A 159 -7.55 13.80 9.04
C ALA A 159 -8.95 13.15 9.01
N ARG A 160 -9.55 12.85 10.17
CA ARG A 160 -10.91 12.28 10.26
C ARG A 160 -12.00 13.19 9.68
N ARG A 161 -11.84 14.51 9.83
CA ARG A 161 -12.78 15.49 9.26
C ARG A 161 -12.65 15.58 7.73
N LEU A 162 -11.43 15.56 7.21
CA LEU A 162 -11.16 15.74 5.78
C LEU A 162 -11.36 14.47 4.95
N LEU A 163 -11.04 13.32 5.54
CA LEU A 163 -10.99 12.03 4.86
C LEU A 163 -12.04 11.08 5.47
N PRO A 164 -13.35 11.34 5.27
CA PRO A 164 -14.42 10.54 5.87
C PRO A 164 -14.46 9.08 5.37
N PHE A 165 -13.73 8.78 4.29
CA PHE A 165 -13.54 7.45 3.72
C PHE A 165 -12.28 6.74 4.26
N GLY A 166 -11.40 7.47 4.96
CA GLY A 166 -10.17 6.92 5.52
C GLY A 166 -10.32 6.53 6.99
N TRP A 167 -9.44 5.66 7.45
CA TRP A 167 -9.27 5.35 8.85
C TRP A 167 -8.03 6.03 9.41
N VAL A 168 -8.14 6.50 10.65
CA VAL A 168 -7.02 7.10 11.40
C VAL A 168 -6.83 6.32 12.68
N ARG A 169 -5.66 5.70 12.82
CA ARG A 169 -5.34 4.86 13.97
C ARG A 169 -5.43 5.66 15.27
N PRO A 170 -6.09 5.14 16.31
CA PRO A 170 -6.13 5.80 17.61
C PRO A 170 -4.75 5.82 18.28
N TYR A 171 -4.52 6.85 19.10
CA TYR A 171 -3.33 6.93 19.95
C TYR A 171 -3.34 5.81 21.00
N GLY A 172 -2.17 5.23 21.29
CA GLY A 172 -2.01 4.25 22.36
C GLY A 172 -0.85 3.29 22.11
N HIS A 173 -0.58 2.44 23.12
CA HIS A 173 0.57 1.52 23.13
C HIS A 173 0.20 0.08 22.76
N ASP A 174 -1.09 -0.23 22.67
CA ASP A 174 -1.59 -1.58 22.41
C ASP A 174 -1.64 -1.91 20.91
N ALA A 175 -1.79 -3.20 20.59
CA ALA A 175 -2.01 -3.63 19.22
C ALA A 175 -3.19 -2.88 18.57
N GLY A 176 -2.94 -2.32 17.39
CA GLY A 176 -3.93 -1.49 16.68
C GLY A 176 -3.92 -0.01 17.04
N HIS A 177 -3.00 0.43 17.88
CA HIS A 177 -2.74 1.84 18.19
C HIS A 177 -1.37 2.30 17.66
N ALA A 178 -1.10 3.60 17.72
CA ALA A 178 0.20 4.20 17.45
C ALA A 178 0.48 5.35 18.44
N ASP A 179 1.70 5.41 18.97
CA ASP A 179 2.14 6.40 19.96
C ASP A 179 3.30 7.28 19.47
N ASP A 180 3.91 6.93 18.34
CA ASP A 180 5.10 7.58 17.76
C ASP A 180 4.88 8.10 16.32
N HIS A 181 3.66 7.99 15.79
CA HIS A 181 3.26 8.51 14.49
C HIS A 181 1.74 8.65 14.34
N LEU A 182 1.32 9.45 13.37
CA LEU A 182 -0.04 9.46 12.85
C LEU A 182 -0.16 8.45 11.70
N HIS A 183 -1.01 7.44 11.85
CA HIS A 183 -1.33 6.49 10.78
C HIS A 183 -2.64 6.86 10.10
N ILE A 184 -2.59 7.05 8.78
CA ILE A 184 -3.76 7.27 7.91
C ILE A 184 -3.80 6.14 6.90
N ASP A 185 -4.96 5.51 6.71
CA ASP A 185 -5.17 4.59 5.60
C ASP A 185 -6.52 4.78 4.92
N LEU A 186 -6.60 4.41 3.64
CA LEU A 186 -7.80 4.50 2.81
C LEU A 186 -8.51 3.14 2.67
N GLY A 187 -8.23 2.20 3.58
CA GLY A 187 -8.70 0.82 3.49
C GLY A 187 -8.07 0.03 2.34
N TYR A 188 -8.76 -1.02 1.90
CA TYR A 188 -8.25 -2.06 1.01
C TYR A 188 -8.54 -1.78 -0.47
N ALA A 189 -8.42 -0.53 -0.89
CA ALA A 189 -8.71 -0.12 -2.26
C ALA A 189 -7.67 -0.69 -3.24
N THR A 190 -8.15 -1.31 -4.32
CA THR A 190 -7.32 -1.67 -5.49
C THR A 190 -7.66 -0.75 -6.65
N MET A 191 -6.73 -0.62 -7.58
CA MET A 191 -6.91 0.22 -8.78
C MET A 191 -6.55 -0.57 -10.02
N VAL A 192 -7.46 -0.55 -10.99
CA VAL A 192 -7.26 -1.05 -12.35
C VAL A 192 -7.01 0.16 -13.24
N PRO A 193 -5.80 0.32 -13.81
CA PRO A 193 -5.52 1.45 -14.68
C PRO A 193 -6.32 1.37 -15.99
N ASN A 194 -6.70 2.55 -16.51
CA ASN A 194 -7.41 2.64 -17.80
C ASN A 194 -6.60 1.96 -18.92
N GLY A 195 -7.29 1.28 -19.83
CA GLY A 195 -6.65 0.55 -20.93
C GLY A 195 -6.13 -0.83 -20.55
N ILE A 196 -6.39 -1.29 -19.33
CA ILE A 196 -6.10 -2.65 -18.84
C ILE A 196 -7.41 -3.29 -18.36
N SER A 197 -7.54 -4.61 -18.54
CA SER A 197 -8.71 -5.40 -18.15
C SER A 197 -8.34 -6.42 -17.07
N GLU A 198 -9.29 -6.71 -16.17
CA GLU A 198 -9.20 -7.80 -15.19
C GLU A 198 -9.77 -9.13 -15.75
N GLU A 199 -10.22 -9.19 -17.01
CA GLU A 199 -10.99 -10.33 -17.59
C GLU A 199 -10.32 -11.72 -17.51
N ASP A 200 -9.05 -11.82 -17.11
CA ASP A 200 -8.40 -13.11 -16.79
C ASP A 200 -8.67 -13.63 -15.36
N ASP A 201 -9.26 -12.83 -14.47
CA ASP A 201 -9.44 -13.17 -13.05
C ASP A 201 -10.58 -14.19 -12.79
N GLU A 202 -11.62 -14.26 -13.62
CA GLU A 202 -12.72 -15.21 -13.41
C GLU A 202 -12.31 -16.65 -13.75
N ALA A 203 -11.51 -16.83 -14.81
CA ALA A 203 -11.02 -18.14 -15.23
C ALA A 203 -9.98 -18.72 -14.26
N ASP A 204 -9.16 -17.86 -13.64
CA ASP A 204 -8.16 -18.27 -12.65
C ASP A 204 -8.77 -18.51 -11.26
N GLN A 205 -9.82 -17.76 -10.89
CA GLN A 205 -10.61 -18.01 -9.68
C GLN A 205 -11.37 -19.34 -9.74
N ALA A 206 -11.98 -19.69 -10.87
CA ALA A 206 -12.67 -20.96 -11.06
C ALA A 206 -11.71 -22.15 -10.86
N ARG A 207 -10.50 -22.10 -11.43
CA ARG A 207 -9.49 -23.16 -11.30
C ARG A 207 -8.99 -23.33 -9.86
N ARG A 208 -8.80 -22.23 -9.12
CA ARG A 208 -8.30 -22.29 -7.72
C ARG A 208 -9.36 -22.72 -6.72
N LEU A 209 -10.66 -22.53 -7.02
CA LEU A 209 -11.76 -23.07 -6.22
C LEU A 209 -11.92 -24.58 -6.43
N ASP A 210 -11.69 -25.08 -7.65
CA ASP A 210 -11.69 -26.51 -7.97
C ASP A 210 -10.52 -27.28 -7.32
N ASP A 211 -9.34 -26.66 -7.21
CA ASP A 211 -8.19 -27.26 -6.49
C ASP A 211 -8.41 -27.31 -4.96
N ARG A 212 -9.26 -26.45 -4.40
CA ARG A 212 -9.60 -26.46 -2.97
C ARG A 212 -10.73 -27.42 -2.62
N SER A 213 -11.65 -27.69 -3.57
CA SER A 213 -12.73 -28.66 -3.38
C SER A 213 -12.28 -30.11 -3.55
N SER A 214 -11.19 -30.35 -4.28
CA SER A 214 -10.58 -31.66 -4.51
C SER A 214 -9.65 -32.13 -3.38
N GLY A 215 -9.23 -31.24 -2.48
CA GLY A 215 -8.31 -31.54 -1.35
C GLY A 215 -8.94 -32.12 -0.07
N THR A 216 -10.27 -32.31 0.01
CA THR A 216 -10.96 -32.79 1.23
C THR A 216 -11.49 -34.22 1.18
N SER A 217 -11.21 -35.00 0.12
CA SER A 217 -11.58 -36.41 0.07
C SER A 217 -10.37 -37.31 0.33
N GLY A 218 -10.05 -37.55 1.61
CA GLY A 218 -8.86 -38.35 1.92
C GLY A 218 -8.63 -38.74 3.38
N VAL A 219 -9.67 -38.98 4.19
CA VAL A 219 -9.51 -39.76 5.44
C VAL A 219 -10.74 -40.60 5.68
N ARG A 220 -10.66 -41.92 5.40
CA ARG A 220 -11.26 -43.04 6.17
C ARG A 220 -10.47 -44.32 5.83
N PRO A 221 -10.28 -45.23 6.79
CA PRO A 221 -11.34 -46.18 7.12
C PRO A 221 -12.08 -45.87 8.43
#